data_AF-V5GY47-F1
#
_entry.id   AF-V5GY47-F1
#
_cell.length_a   1.000
_cell.length_b   1.000
_cell.length_c   1.000
_cell.angle_alpha   90.00
_cell.angle_beta   90.00
_cell.angle_gamma   90.00
#
_symmetry.space_group_name_H-M   'P 1'
#
loop_
_entity.id
_entity.type
_entity.pdbx_description
1 polymer ?
#
loop_
_entity_poly.entity_id
_entity_poly.type
_entity_poly.pdbx_seq_one_letter_code
_entity_poly.pdbx_strand_id
1 'polypeptide(L)'
;MSLVAPPYALLYVVPFIGNLLVRHRSLATMINDSGDVDASTDPYDAEEPDPAKARAAESSLWELKTLQSHWHPTIAKKAKFINDNLPKMEWDFSERLEEGLTTERNKVRRT
;
A
#
# COMPACT_ATOMS: atom_id res chain seq x y z
N MET A 1 4.36 -9.30 0.10
CA MET A 1 3.80 -9.43 -1.29
C MET A 1 3.99 -8.19 -2.16
N SER A 2 3.91 -6.97 -1.64
CA SER A 2 4.04 -5.74 -2.45
C SER A 2 5.45 -5.51 -3.02
N LEU A 3 6.52 -5.91 -2.33
CA LEU A 3 7.90 -5.72 -2.80
C LEU A 3 8.25 -6.56 -4.05
N VAL A 4 7.53 -7.65 -4.29
CA VAL A 4 7.72 -8.55 -5.44
C VAL A 4 6.65 -8.36 -6.52
N ALA A 5 5.71 -7.43 -6.31
CA ALA A 5 4.60 -7.20 -7.21
C ALA A 5 5.05 -6.43 -8.47
N PRO A 6 4.43 -6.69 -9.64
CA PRO A 6 4.69 -5.90 -10.83
C PRO A 6 4.27 -4.44 -10.61
N PRO A 7 4.97 -3.45 -11.22
CA PRO A 7 4.71 -2.02 -10.99
C PRO A 7 3.25 -1.61 -11.23
N TYR A 8 2.59 -2.20 -12.24
CA TYR A 8 1.20 -1.92 -12.53
C TYR A 8 0.27 -2.25 -11.36
N ALA A 9 0.50 -3.36 -10.65
CA ALA A 9 -0.31 -3.73 -9.48
C ALA A 9 -0.12 -2.73 -8.32
N LEU A 10 1.10 -2.24 -8.11
CA LEU A 10 1.41 -1.26 -7.07
C LEU A 10 0.69 0.09 -7.27
N LEU A 11 0.36 0.44 -8.51
CA LEU A 11 -0.44 1.64 -8.81
C LEU A 11 -1.86 1.59 -8.24
N TYR A 12 -2.37 0.41 -7.91
CA TYR A 12 -3.69 0.17 -7.30
C TYR A 12 -3.57 -0.18 -5.82
N VAL A 13 -2.62 -1.04 -5.46
CA VAL A 13 -2.45 -1.49 -4.07
C VAL A 13 -2.10 -0.34 -3.12
N VAL A 14 -1.20 0.56 -3.52
CA VAL A 14 -0.77 1.69 -2.67
C VAL A 14 -1.95 2.62 -2.30
N PRO A 15 -2.74 3.15 -3.24
CA PRO A 15 -3.90 3.96 -2.89
C PRO A 15 -4.98 3.16 -2.13
N PHE A 16 -5.05 1.83 -2.32
CA PHE A 16 -6.04 1.00 -1.68
C PHE A 16 -5.72 0.87 -0.19
N ILE A 17 -4.45 0.59 0.14
CA ILE A 17 -3.96 0.58 1.51
C ILE A 17 -4.21 1.93 2.17
N GLY A 18 -3.92 3.04 1.50
CA GLY A 18 -4.16 4.35 2.12
C GLY A 18 -5.65 4.67 2.28
N ASN A 19 -6.56 4.17 1.42
CA ASN A 19 -8.00 4.25 1.69
C ASN A 19 -8.41 3.43 2.91
N LEU A 20 -7.81 2.26 3.15
CA LEU A 20 -8.03 1.49 4.38
C LEU A 20 -7.58 2.27 5.61
N LEU A 21 -6.43 2.95 5.54
CA LEU A 21 -5.93 3.82 6.61
C LEU A 21 -6.84 5.04 6.84
N VAL A 22 -7.44 5.58 5.78
CA VAL A 22 -8.41 6.67 5.87
C VAL A 22 -9.70 6.23 6.54
N ARG A 23 -10.18 5.02 6.21
CA ARG A 23 -11.40 4.44 6.77
C ARG A 23 -11.22 3.98 8.22
N HIS A 24 -10.08 3.39 8.53
CA HIS A 24 -9.76 2.82 9.84
C HIS A 24 -8.57 3.54 10.47
N ARG A 25 -8.86 4.66 11.15
CA ARG A 25 -7.82 5.52 11.75
C ARG A 25 -6.99 4.82 12.83
N SER A 26 -7.50 3.76 13.44
CA SER A 26 -6.73 2.94 14.39
C SER A 26 -5.48 2.33 13.77
N LEU A 27 -5.47 2.11 12.44
CA LEU A 27 -4.33 1.57 11.71
C LEU A 27 -3.24 2.62 11.43
N ALA A 28 -3.48 3.90 11.72
CA ALA A 28 -2.49 4.95 11.51
C ALA A 28 -1.24 4.78 12.39
N THR A 29 -1.35 4.03 13.50
CA THR A 29 -0.19 3.65 14.33
C THR A 29 0.85 2.87 13.54
N MET A 30 0.43 2.07 12.54
CA MET A 30 1.34 1.28 11.69
C MET A 30 2.19 2.14 10.74
N ILE A 31 1.86 3.42 10.57
CA ILE A 31 2.62 4.36 9.73
C ILE A 31 3.77 5.00 10.50
N ASN A 32 3.54 5.28 11.78
CA ASN A 32 4.37 6.14 12.59
C ASN A 32 4.52 5.52 13.97
N ASP A 33 5.26 4.42 14.04
CA ASP A 33 5.73 3.94 15.33
C ASP A 33 6.81 4.91 15.84
N SER A 34 6.59 5.46 17.02
CA SER A 34 7.51 6.36 17.71
C SER A 34 8.74 5.64 18.30
N GLY A 35 8.73 4.30 18.32
CA GLY A 35 9.88 3.51 18.69
C GLY A 35 10.88 3.42 17.54
N ASP A 36 12.17 3.45 17.87
CA ASP A 36 13.27 3.11 16.96
C ASP A 36 13.28 1.58 16.73
N VAL A 37 12.16 1.06 16.23
CA VAL A 37 11.92 -0.38 16.07
C VAL A 37 12.48 -0.77 14.71
N ASP A 38 13.43 -1.70 14.71
CA ASP A 38 13.98 -2.24 13.48
C ASP A 38 12.97 -3.20 12.84
N ALA A 39 12.95 -3.28 11.50
CA ALA A 39 12.10 -4.21 10.77
C ALA A 39 12.36 -5.68 11.16
N SER A 40 13.55 -5.99 11.70
CA SER A 40 13.88 -7.32 12.23
C SER A 40 13.14 -7.70 13.51
N THR A 41 12.59 -6.72 14.22
CA THR A 41 11.83 -6.89 15.47
C THR A 41 10.33 -6.72 15.30
N ASP A 42 9.86 -6.63 14.05
CA ASP A 42 8.45 -6.45 13.72
C ASP A 42 7.62 -7.68 14.17
N PRO A 43 6.50 -7.48 14.90
CA PRO A 43 5.73 -8.58 15.48
C PRO A 43 4.85 -9.33 14.48
N TYR A 44 4.75 -8.89 13.22
CA TYR A 44 3.90 -9.49 12.21
C TYR A 44 4.36 -10.91 11.83
N ASP A 45 3.44 -11.87 11.91
CA ASP A 45 3.66 -13.25 11.47
C ASP A 45 2.92 -13.53 10.16
N ALA A 46 3.67 -13.70 9.07
CA ALA A 46 3.14 -13.97 7.75
C ALA A 46 2.65 -15.41 7.55
N GLU A 47 3.11 -16.35 8.39
CA GLU A 47 2.75 -17.77 8.31
C GLU A 47 1.54 -18.11 9.19
N GLU A 48 1.08 -17.20 10.05
CA GLU A 48 -0.11 -17.37 10.87
C GLU A 48 -1.39 -17.35 9.99
N PRO A 49 -2.16 -18.45 9.94
CA PRO A 49 -3.35 -18.56 9.10
C PRO A 49 -4.52 -17.69 9.57
N ASP A 50 -4.60 -17.34 10.85
CA ASP A 50 -5.64 -16.47 11.41
C ASP A 50 -5.21 -14.99 11.34
N PRO A 51 -5.81 -14.15 10.48
CA PRO A 51 -5.41 -12.74 10.34
C PRO A 51 -5.54 -11.93 11.63
N ALA A 52 -6.42 -12.34 12.55
CA ALA A 52 -6.58 -11.68 13.84
C ALA A 52 -5.41 -11.97 14.79
N LYS A 53 -4.64 -13.05 14.55
CA LYS A 53 -3.49 -13.48 15.37
C LYS A 53 -2.15 -13.16 14.75
N ALA A 54 -2.11 -12.75 13.47
CA ALA A 54 -0.88 -12.37 12.78
C ALA A 54 -0.21 -11.09 13.33
N ARG A 55 -0.83 -10.39 14.30
CA ARG A 55 -0.32 -9.19 14.99
C ARG A 55 0.03 -8.01 14.07
N ALA A 56 -0.59 -7.94 12.89
CA ALA A 56 -0.37 -6.87 11.94
C ALA A 56 -0.72 -5.46 12.47
N ALA A 57 -1.66 -5.34 13.42
CA ALA A 57 -2.00 -4.02 13.98
C ALA A 57 -0.92 -3.46 14.93
N GLU A 58 -0.06 -4.32 15.45
CA GLU A 58 1.07 -3.98 16.32
C GLU A 58 2.37 -3.79 15.52
N SER A 59 2.33 -4.04 14.21
CA SER A 59 3.48 -3.91 13.32
C SER A 59 3.51 -2.60 12.54
N SER A 60 4.57 -2.42 11.75
CA SER A 60 4.78 -1.24 10.90
C SER A 60 4.70 -1.58 9.41
N LEU A 61 4.25 -0.61 8.60
CA LEU A 61 4.11 -0.74 7.15
C LEU A 61 5.44 -0.51 6.40
N TRP A 62 6.45 -1.31 6.71
CA TRP A 62 7.80 -1.18 6.15
C TRP A 62 7.84 -1.26 4.62
N GLU A 63 7.01 -2.09 4.01
CA GLU A 63 6.99 -2.23 2.55
C GLU A 63 6.59 -0.91 1.87
N LEU A 64 5.64 -0.15 2.45
CA LEU A 64 5.29 1.17 1.92
C LEU A 64 6.46 2.15 2.08
N LYS A 65 7.22 2.07 3.17
CA LYS A 65 8.42 2.88 3.35
C LYS A 65 9.48 2.56 2.29
N THR A 66 9.75 1.28 2.04
CA THR A 66 10.67 0.84 0.99
C THR A 66 10.23 1.29 -0.40
N LEU A 67 8.92 1.26 -0.69
CA LEU A 67 8.36 1.70 -1.98
C LEU A 67 8.57 3.20 -2.25
N GLN A 68 8.89 4.03 -1.26
CA GLN A 68 9.24 5.44 -1.47
C GLN A 68 10.51 5.63 -2.30
N SER A 69 11.37 4.62 -2.35
CA SER A 69 12.62 4.57 -3.14
C SER A 69 12.50 3.66 -4.37
N HIS A 70 11.27 3.32 -4.78
CA HIS A 70 11.03 2.46 -5.95
C HIS A 70 11.51 3.14 -7.25
N TRP A 71 12.09 2.36 -8.17
CA TRP A 71 12.66 2.87 -9.44
C TRP A 71 11.63 3.63 -10.31
N HIS A 72 10.37 3.22 -10.25
CA HIS A 72 9.28 3.88 -10.97
C HIS A 72 8.78 5.12 -10.21
N PRO A 73 8.96 6.34 -10.74
CA PRO A 73 8.75 7.60 -10.01
C PRO A 73 7.31 7.79 -9.52
N THR A 74 6.32 7.34 -10.29
CA THR A 74 4.91 7.44 -9.89
C THR A 74 4.58 6.61 -8.65
N ILE A 75 5.21 5.44 -8.50
CA ILE A 75 5.01 4.56 -7.34
C ILE A 75 5.68 5.17 -6.12
N ALA A 76 6.94 5.58 -6.28
CA ALA A 76 7.70 6.30 -5.25
C ALA A 76 6.95 7.53 -4.74
N LYS A 77 6.42 8.36 -5.65
CA LYS A 77 5.62 9.54 -5.29
C LYS A 77 4.34 9.16 -4.53
N LYS A 78 3.63 8.13 -4.97
CA LYS A 78 2.40 7.69 -4.29
C LYS A 78 2.72 7.17 -2.90
N ALA A 79 3.72 6.30 -2.73
CA ALA A 79 4.10 5.72 -1.44
C ALA A 79 4.51 6.76 -0.38
N LYS A 80 4.88 7.99 -0.79
CA LYS A 80 5.20 9.08 0.15
C LYS A 80 3.99 9.60 0.94
N PHE A 81 2.76 9.23 0.58
CA PHE A 81 1.56 9.65 1.31
C PHE A 81 1.61 9.31 2.80
N ILE A 82 2.32 8.24 3.19
CA ILE A 82 2.47 7.82 4.58
C ILE A 82 3.31 8.81 5.41
N ASN A 83 4.09 9.68 4.78
CA ASN A 83 4.87 10.70 5.49
C ASN A 83 4.02 11.96 5.78
N ASP A 84 2.84 12.08 5.18
CA ASP A 84 1.93 13.21 5.32
C ASP A 84 0.73 12.85 6.21
N ASN A 85 -0.01 13.87 6.67
CA ASN A 85 -1.28 13.64 7.34
C ASN A 85 -2.28 12.98 6.37
N LEU A 86 -2.87 11.86 6.79
CA LEU A 86 -3.88 11.16 5.99
C LEU A 86 -5.07 12.09 5.66
N PRO A 87 -5.57 12.08 4.41
CA PRO A 87 -6.69 12.93 4.01
C PRO A 87 -7.96 12.55 4.77
N LYS A 88 -8.93 13.49 4.85
CA LYS A 88 -10.23 13.26 5.50
C LYS A 88 -11.16 12.36 4.67
N MET A 89 -10.98 12.32 3.36
CA MET A 89 -11.79 11.57 2.42
C MET A 89 -10.94 10.57 1.65
N GLU A 90 -11.54 9.44 1.26
CA GLU A 90 -10.91 8.40 0.45
C GLU A 90 -10.62 8.90 -0.97
N TRP A 91 -9.56 8.37 -1.59
CA TRP A 91 -9.29 8.60 -3.01
C TRP A 91 -10.26 7.80 -3.88
N ASP A 92 -10.74 8.42 -4.95
CA ASP A 92 -11.56 7.74 -5.95
C ASP A 92 -10.72 6.74 -6.74
N PHE A 93 -11.22 5.51 -6.79
CA PHE A 93 -10.61 4.39 -7.51
C PHE A 93 -11.15 4.22 -8.93
N SER A 94 -12.31 4.80 -9.22
CA SER A 94 -13.13 4.51 -10.40
C SER A 94 -12.38 4.85 -11.68
N GLU A 95 -11.85 6.07 -11.77
CA GLU A 95 -11.08 6.57 -12.91
C GLU A 95 -9.88 5.67 -13.23
N ARG A 96 -9.20 5.16 -12.20
CA ARG A 96 -7.96 4.39 -12.35
C ARG A 96 -8.21 2.95 -12.77
N LEU A 97 -9.33 2.36 -12.31
CA LEU A 97 -9.74 1.02 -12.71
C LEU A 97 -10.21 1.01 -14.18
N GLU A 98 -10.88 2.07 -14.62
CA GLU A 98 -11.31 2.25 -16.01
C GLU A 98 -10.12 2.41 -16.99
N GLU A 99 -9.07 3.14 -16.60
CA GLU A 99 -7.82 3.21 -17.37
C GLU A 99 -7.16 1.84 -17.60
N GLY A 100 -7.20 0.97 -16.59
CA GLY A 100 -6.69 -0.40 -16.69
C GLY A 100 -7.46 -1.26 -17.70
N LEU A 101 -8.79 -1.24 -17.58
CA LEU A 101 -9.69 -2.00 -18.44
C LEU A 101 -9.62 -1.53 -19.90
N THR A 102 -9.53 -0.22 -20.13
CA THR A 102 -9.42 0.35 -21.48
C THR A 102 -8.08 0.03 -22.14
N THR A 103 -6.99 0.01 -21.38
CA THR A 103 -5.66 -0.38 -21.86
C THR A 103 -5.63 -1.83 -22.32
N GLU A 104 -6.18 -2.76 -21.53
CA GLU A 104 -6.24 -4.17 -21.89
C GLU A 104 -7.21 -4.42 -23.07
N ARG A 105 -8.34 -3.71 -23.11
CA ARG A 105 -9.28 -3.78 -24.25
C ARG A 105 -8.64 -3.30 -25.56
N ASN A 106 -7.75 -2.32 -25.50
CA ASN A 106 -7.03 -1.81 -26.67
C ASN A 106 -5.87 -2.73 -27.12
N LYS A 107 -5.29 -3.53 -26.22
CA LYS A 107 -4.35 -4.60 -26.60
C LYS A 107 -5.05 -5.74 -27.33
N VAL A 108 -6.19 -6.21 -26.81
CA VAL A 108 -6.98 -7.33 -27.42
C VAL A 108 -7.46 -6.97 -28.83
N ARG A 109 -7.76 -5.70 -29.10
CA ARG A 109 -8.18 -5.23 -30.44
C ARG A 109 -7.04 -5.09 -31.46
N ARG A 110 -5.78 -5.25 -31.03
CA ARG A 110 -4.58 -5.10 -31.89
C ARG A 110 -3.88 -6.43 -32.20
N THR A 111 -4.45 -7.55 -31.76
CA THR A 111 -4.11 -8.94 -32.09
C THR A 111 -5.24 -9.56 -32.90
#